data_AF-A0AAV2AS15-F1
#
_entry.id   AF-A0AAV2AS15-F1
#
_cell.length_a   1.000
_cell.length_b   1.000
_cell.length_c   1.000
_cell.angle_alpha   90.00
_cell.angle_beta   90.00
_cell.angle_gamma   90.00
#
_symmetry.space_group_name_H-M   'P 1'
#
loop_
_entity.id
_entity.type
_entity.pdbx_description
1 polymer ?
#
loop_
_entity_poly.entity_id
_entity_poly.type
_entity_poly.pdbx_seq_one_letter_code
_entity_poly.pdbx_strand_id
1 'polypeptide(L)' 'VPFCRGNYDNGPKVSVFSLPKNEELKKKWLHAIPRENMPSTKNFKVCELHFDPADVRRHSEYFDAKT' A
#
# COMPACT_ATOMS: atom_id res chain seq x y z
N VAL A 1 0.77 -6.73 -5.91
CA VAL A 1 0.59 -7.04 -7.35
C VAL A 1 1.76 -7.86 -7.83
N PRO A 2 1.52 -8.98 -8.56
CA PRO A 2 2.59 -9.83 -9.08
C PRO A 2 3.55 -9.04 -9.98
N PHE A 3 4.85 -9.31 -9.89
CA PHE A 3 5.92 -8.72 -10.72
C PHE A 3 6.08 -7.18 -10.66
N CYS A 4 5.44 -6.50 -9.70
CA CYS A 4 5.65 -5.06 -9.53
C CYS A 4 7.11 -4.77 -9.15
N ARG A 5 7.76 -3.87 -9.91
CA ARG A 5 9.12 -3.38 -9.68
C ARG A 5 9.17 -1.93 -9.19
N GLY A 6 8.03 -1.39 -8.77
CA GLY A 6 7.99 -0.09 -8.09
C GLY A 6 8.81 -0.16 -6.81
N ASN A 7 9.69 0.81 -6.59
CA ASN A 7 10.57 0.89 -5.42
C ASN A 7 11.76 -0.10 -5.39
N TYR A 8 12.15 -0.69 -6.52
CA TYR A 8 13.45 -1.37 -6.65
C TYR A 8 14.59 -0.34 -6.81
N ASP A 9 15.84 -0.74 -6.58
CA ASP A 9 17.00 0.19 -6.63
C ASP A 9 17.14 0.91 -7.97
N ASN A 10 16.85 0.21 -9.07
CA ASN A 10 16.84 0.75 -10.43
C ASN A 10 15.45 1.20 -10.90
N GLY A 11 14.45 1.17 -10.03
CA GLY A 11 13.06 1.49 -10.33
C GLY A 11 12.67 2.91 -9.92
N PRO A 12 11.48 3.38 -10.34
CA PRO A 12 10.95 4.65 -9.86
C PRO A 12 10.76 4.59 -8.34
N LYS A 13 11.20 5.64 -7.65
CA LYS A 13 10.97 5.83 -6.21
C LYS A 13 9.49 6.15 -6.01
N VAL A 14 8.73 5.12 -5.66
CA VAL A 14 7.29 5.20 -5.38
C VAL A 14 7.03 4.82 -3.94
N SER A 15 6.02 5.43 -3.34
CA SER A 15 5.58 5.10 -1.99
C SER A 15 5.09 3.66 -1.95
N VAL A 16 5.42 2.95 -0.88
CA VAL A 16 4.97 1.58 -0.65
C VAL A 16 4.21 1.48 0.66
N PHE A 17 3.05 0.82 0.60
CA PHE A 17 2.15 0.63 1.73
C PHE A 17 2.28 -0.79 2.26
N SER A 18 2.32 -0.91 3.59
CA SER A 18 2.16 -2.19 4.29
C SER A 18 0.70 -2.64 4.27
N LEU A 19 0.50 -3.94 4.52
CA LEU A 19 -0.84 -4.43 4.84
C LEU A 19 -1.46 -3.61 5.98
N PRO A 20 -2.74 -3.23 5.86
CA PRO A 20 -3.44 -2.51 6.90
C PRO A 20 -3.56 -3.37 8.16
N LYS A 21 -3.57 -2.71 9.33
CA LYS A 21 -3.81 -3.37 10.63
C LYS A 21 -5.27 -3.81 10.78
N ASN A 22 -6.19 -3.16 10.06
CA ASN A 22 -7.60 -3.55 10.03
C ASN A 22 -7.75 -4.87 9.26
N GLU A 23 -8.23 -5.91 9.94
CA GLU A 23 -8.34 -7.26 9.40
C GLU A 23 -9.34 -7.37 8.24
N GLU A 24 -10.43 -6.58 8.23
CA GLU A 24 -11.38 -6.58 7.11
C GLU A 24 -10.78 -5.98 5.85
N LEU A 25 -10.09 -4.84 5.99
CA LEU A 25 -9.42 -4.19 4.88
C LEU A 25 -8.26 -5.07 4.37
N LYS A 26 -7.55 -5.72 5.28
CA LYS A 26 -6.49 -6.68 4.95
C LYS A 26 -7.05 -7.86 4.17
N LYS A 27 -8.18 -8.45 4.56
CA LYS A 27 -8.85 -9.50 3.77
C LYS A 27 -9.22 -9.03 2.37
N LYS A 28 -9.77 -7.81 2.22
CA LYS A 28 -10.06 -7.21 0.91
C LYS A 28 -8.79 -7.10 0.04
N TRP A 29 -7.69 -6.65 0.63
CA TRP A 29 -6.40 -6.56 -0.06
C TRP A 29 -5.85 -7.93 -0.47
N LEU A 30 -5.93 -8.92 0.42
CA LEU A 30 -5.46 -10.27 0.13
C LEU A 30 -6.28 -10.93 -0.99
N HIS A 31 -7.61 -10.69 -1.01
CA HIS A 31 -8.49 -11.18 -2.07
C HIS A 31 -8.25 -10.48 -3.42
N ALA A 32 -7.94 -9.17 -3.40
CA ALA A 32 -7.68 -8.40 -4.62
C ALA A 32 -6.33 -8.74 -5.28
N ILE A 33 -5.41 -9.43 -4.59
CA ILE A 33 -4.08 -9.74 -5.09
C ILE A 33 -4.00 -11.24 -5.41
N PRO A 34 -4.09 -11.63 -6.69
CA PRO A 34 -4.05 -13.04 -7.09
C PRO A 34 -2.63 -13.58 -6.95
N ARG A 35 -2.28 -14.08 -5.76
CA ARG A 35 -0.97 -14.69 -5.48
C ARG A 35 -1.13 -15.91 -4.58
N GLU A 36 -0.89 -17.09 -5.15
CA GLU A 36 -1.02 -18.38 -4.43
C GLU A 36 0.00 -18.56 -3.30
N ASN A 37 1.23 -18.06 -3.48
CA ASN A 37 2.28 -18.08 -2.47
C ASN A 37 2.47 -16.68 -1.86
N MET A 38 1.55 -16.29 -0.97
CA MET A 38 1.68 -15.06 -0.19
C MET A 38 2.91 -15.18 0.75
N PRO A 39 3.96 -14.35 0.58
CA PRO A 39 5.03 -14.30 1.57
C PRO A 39 4.47 -13.88 2.93
N SER A 40 5.20 -14.19 3.99
CA SER A 40 4.87 -13.78 5.35
C SER A 40 4.44 -12.31 5.41
N THR A 41 3.30 -12.05 6.03
CA THR A 41 2.57 -10.76 6.02
C THR A 41 3.42 -9.55 6.37
N LYS A 42 4.52 -9.73 7.12
CA LYS A 42 5.50 -8.67 7.45
C LYS A 42 6.19 -8.06 6.23
N ASN A 43 6.52 -8.86 5.23
CA ASN A 43 7.26 -8.41 4.05
C ASN A 43 6.33 -8.01 2.90
N PHE A 44 5.02 -8.02 3.13
CA PHE A 44 4.06 -7.68 2.11
C PHE A 44 3.90 -6.17 1.99
N LYS A 45 4.26 -5.66 0.81
CA LYS A 45 4.19 -4.24 0.45
C LYS A 45 3.53 -4.09 -0.92
N VAL A 46 2.75 -3.03 -1.09
CA VAL A 46 2.10 -2.68 -2.36
C VAL A 46 2.46 -1.23 -2.69
N CYS A 47 2.91 -0.95 -3.91
CA CYS A 47 3.24 0.42 -4.30
C CYS A 47 1.98 1.26 -4.60
N GLU A 48 2.11 2.58 -4.49
CA GLU A 48 1.02 3.53 -4.72
C GLU A 48 0.41 3.44 -6.13
N LEU A 49 1.16 2.95 -7.12
CA LEU A 49 0.70 2.79 -8.51
C LEU A 49 -0.45 1.78 -8.68
N HIS A 50 -0.77 1.02 -7.64
CA HIS A 50 -1.86 0.04 -7.65
C HIS A 50 -3.11 0.52 -6.90
N PHE A 51 -3.10 1.76 -6.45
CA PHE A 51 -4.24 2.43 -5.85
C PHE A 51 -4.72 3.52 -6.79
N ASP A 52 -5.98 3.87 -6.69
CA ASP A 52 -6.45 5.10 -7.29
C ASP A 52 -5.74 6.28 -6.59
N PRO A 53 -5.26 7.31 -7.32
CA PRO A 53 -4.68 8.49 -6.69
C PRO A 53 -5.58 9.14 -5.64
N ALA A 54 -6.92 9.03 -5.77
CA ALA A 54 -7.87 9.52 -4.79
C ALA A 54 -7.88 8.71 -3.49
N ASP A 55 -7.53 7.42 -3.54
CA ASP A 55 -7.43 6.54 -2.37
C ASP A 55 -6.13 6.76 -1.58
N VAL A 56 -5.13 7.41 -2.20
CA VAL A 56 -3.82 7.67 -1.60
C VAL A 56 -3.78 9.07 -0.99
N ARG A 57 -3.93 9.13 0.33
CA ARG A 57 -3.78 10.39 1.07
C ARG A 57 -2.31 10.80 1.17
N ARG A 58 -1.92 11.83 0.41
CA ARG A 58 -0.55 12.40 0.42
C ARG A 58 -0.34 13.51 1.44
N HIS A 59 -1.39 14.28 1.72
CA HIS A 59 -1.34 15.37 2.68
C HIS A 59 -2.22 15.03 3.89
N SER A 60 -1.62 15.07 5.09
CA SER A 60 -2.38 15.15 6.32
C SER A 60 -2.72 16.61 6.54
N GLU A 61 -4.00 16.97 6.43
CA GLU A 61 -4.47 18.26 6.88
C GLU A 61 -4.43 18.22 8.41
N TYR A 62 -3.44 18.92 8.98
CA TYR A 62 -3.33 19.14 10.41
C TYR A 62 -4.12 20.40 10.72
N PHE A 63 -5.31 20.24 11.32
CA PHE A 63 -6.05 21.38 11.86
C PHE A 63 -5.51 21.66 13.26
N ASP A 64 -4.61 22.63 13.37
CA ASP A 64 -4.23 23.20 14.67
C ASP A 64 -5.43 24.02 15.15
N ALA A 65 -6.35 23.37 15.88
CA ALA A 65 -7.41 24.07 16.59
C ALA A 65 -6.76 24.83 17.75
N LYS A 66 -6.11 25.96 17.44
CA LYS A 66 -5.56 26.85 18.46
C LYS A 66 -6.13 28.25 18.30
N THR A 67 -7.00 28.55 19.26
CA THR A 67 -7.55 29.83 19.72
C THR A 67 -8.92 30.17 19.18
#